data_AF-A0A822HD88-F1
#
_entry.id   AF-A0A822HD88-F1
#
_cell.length_a   1.000
_cell.length_b   1.000
_cell.length_c   1.000
_cell.angle_alpha   90.00
_cell.angle_beta   90.00
_cell.angle_gamma   90.00
#
_symmetry.space_group_name_H-M   'P 1'
#
loop_
_entity.id
_entity.type
_entity.pdbx_description
1 polymer ?
#
loop_
_entity_poly.entity_id
_entity_poly.type
_entity_poly.pdbx_seq_one_letter_code
_entity_poly.pdbx_strand_id
1 'polypeptide(L)'
;MNQGQTLGKLVHCRAGDLILWDSRLVHCNSPATAIEQRRQDEPVDLLRIVAYVSMSPITFVHGQTLDEFRRKRKEIIENNITLTHWSTEFTVSYGNHTDLPKVPMDKFNAYQKALIFGTSDENDK
;
A
#
# COMPACT_ATOMS: atom_id res chain seq x y z
N MET A 1 -16.62 36.40 -16.68
CA MET A 1 -15.79 35.53 -15.83
C MET A 1 -16.65 34.35 -15.41
N ASN A 2 -16.44 33.17 -15.99
CA ASN A 2 -17.13 31.96 -15.53
C ASN A 2 -16.55 31.61 -14.16
N GLN A 3 -17.37 31.70 -13.12
CA GLN A 3 -17.05 31.17 -11.81
C GLN A 3 -16.86 29.66 -12.00
N GLY A 4 -15.62 29.20 -12.05
CA GLY A 4 -15.28 27.81 -12.34
C GLY A 4 -15.87 26.91 -11.27
N GLN A 5 -17.01 26.29 -11.57
CA GLN A 5 -17.61 25.25 -10.73
C GLN A 5 -16.60 24.12 -10.58
N THR A 6 -16.20 23.85 -9.34
CA THR A 6 -15.42 22.67 -9.02
C THR A 6 -16.35 21.47 -9.18
N LEU A 7 -16.18 20.69 -10.25
CA LEU A 7 -17.02 19.50 -10.53
C LEU A 7 -16.65 18.29 -9.65
N GLY A 8 -15.51 18.34 -8.95
CA GLY A 8 -15.05 17.28 -8.06
C GLY A 8 -15.66 17.37 -6.66
N LYS A 9 -15.89 16.22 -6.02
CA LYS A 9 -16.28 16.12 -4.61
C LYS A 9 -15.08 15.76 -3.76
N LEU A 10 -14.87 16.49 -2.66
CA LEU A 10 -13.87 16.13 -1.65
C LEU A 10 -14.42 14.97 -0.80
N VAL A 11 -13.60 13.92 -0.64
CA VAL A 11 -13.91 12.79 0.24
C VAL A 11 -13.27 13.05 1.60
N HIS A 12 -14.10 13.05 2.65
CA HIS A 12 -13.66 13.20 4.03
C HIS A 12 -13.57 11.84 4.70
N CYS A 13 -12.50 11.61 5.46
CA CYS A 13 -12.24 10.34 6.15
C CYS A 13 -11.64 10.56 7.54
N ARG A 14 -11.82 9.57 8.40
CA ARG A 14 -11.20 9.44 9.72
C ARG A 14 -10.22 8.27 9.72
N ALA A 15 -9.40 8.20 10.77
CA ALA A 15 -8.47 7.07 10.95
C ALA A 15 -9.25 5.75 10.98
N GLY A 16 -8.84 4.80 10.14
CA GLY A 16 -9.48 3.49 9.98
C GLY A 16 -10.50 3.40 8.84
N ASP A 17 -10.90 4.52 8.22
CA ASP A 17 -11.78 4.47 7.05
C ASP A 17 -11.05 3.87 5.83
N LEU A 18 -11.76 3.03 5.08
CA LEU A 18 -11.31 2.47 3.81
C LEU A 18 -12.00 3.19 2.65
N ILE A 19 -11.21 3.81 1.79
CA ILE A 19 -11.70 4.47 0.56
C ILE A 19 -11.45 3.53 -0.61
N LEU A 20 -12.53 3.17 -1.32
CA LEU A 20 -12.48 2.36 -2.52
C LEU A 20 -13.02 3.16 -3.70
N TRP A 21 -12.39 3.02 -4.85
CA TRP A 21 -12.88 3.58 -6.11
C TRP A 21 -12.69 2.60 -7.27
N ASP A 22 -13.57 2.70 -8.27
CA ASP A 22 -13.41 2.01 -9.55
C ASP A 22 -12.13 2.48 -10.24
N SER A 23 -11.38 1.58 -10.88
CA SER A 23 -10.09 1.91 -11.51
C SER A 23 -10.18 2.96 -12.62
N ARG A 24 -11.38 3.23 -13.15
CA ARG A 24 -11.64 4.26 -14.16
C ARG A 24 -12.06 5.61 -13.55
N LEU A 25 -12.20 5.70 -12.22
CA LEU A 25 -12.55 6.95 -11.54
C LEU A 25 -11.37 7.92 -11.55
N VAL A 26 -11.56 9.08 -12.17
CA VAL A 26 -10.62 10.21 -12.10
C VAL A 26 -10.58 10.73 -10.67
N HIS A 27 -9.40 10.73 -10.05
CA HIS A 27 -9.17 11.18 -8.68
C HIS A 27 -7.84 11.92 -8.55
N CYS A 28 -7.66 12.68 -7.46
CA CYS A 28 -6.39 13.35 -7.14
C CYS A 28 -6.16 13.36 -5.61
N ASN A 29 -4.89 13.41 -5.20
CA ASN A 29 -4.50 13.33 -3.77
C ASN A 29 -4.75 14.62 -2.99
N SER A 30 -4.76 15.77 -3.68
CA SER A 30 -4.99 17.08 -3.08
C SER A 30 -5.81 17.95 -4.04
N PRO A 31 -6.87 18.62 -3.58
CA PRO A 31 -7.48 19.69 -4.36
C PRO A 31 -6.49 20.87 -4.42
N ALA A 32 -6.22 21.38 -5.62
CA ALA A 32 -5.37 22.56 -5.81
C ALA A 32 -6.08 23.79 -5.22
N THR A 33 -5.82 24.12 -3.95
CA THR A 33 -6.58 25.16 -3.25
C THR A 33 -5.69 26.26 -2.65
N ALA A 34 -4.48 25.93 -2.20
CA ALA A 34 -3.35 26.85 -2.00
C ALA A 34 -2.16 26.02 -1.49
N ILE A 35 -0.94 26.37 -1.90
CA ILE A 35 0.26 25.90 -1.20
C ILE A 35 0.59 26.99 -0.19
N GLU A 36 0.35 26.73 1.10
CA GLU A 36 0.90 27.59 2.15
C GLU A 36 2.43 27.54 2.05
N GLN A 37 3.08 28.71 1.90
CA GLN A 37 4.54 28.79 1.98
C GLN A 37 4.96 28.54 3.43
N ARG A 38 5.22 27.27 3.79
CA ARG A 38 5.83 26.92 5.07
C ARG A 38 7.34 27.06 5.00
N ARG A 39 7.95 27.53 6.08
CA ARG A 39 9.42 27.55 6.22
C ARG A 39 9.91 26.13 6.53
N GLN A 40 11.11 25.79 6.05
CA GLN A 40 11.69 24.45 6.16
C GLN A 40 11.82 23.94 7.61
N ASP A 41 11.91 24.85 8.58
CA ASP A 41 12.16 24.54 10.00
C ASP A 41 10.90 24.60 10.89
N GLU A 42 9.72 24.82 10.31
CA GLU A 42 8.47 24.84 11.07
C GLU A 42 8.01 23.41 11.40
N PRO A 43 7.64 23.10 12.66
CA PRO A 43 7.14 21.78 13.02
C PRO A 43 5.87 21.47 12.22
N VAL A 44 5.83 20.27 11.64
CA VAL A 44 4.69 19.81 10.83
C VAL A 44 3.86 18.86 11.67
N ASP A 45 2.62 19.26 11.98
CA ASP A 45 1.61 18.31 12.44
C ASP A 45 1.37 17.28 11.32
N LEU A 46 1.29 15.99 11.67
CA LEU A 46 0.98 14.93 10.71
C LEU A 46 -0.35 15.26 10.01
N LEU A 47 -0.26 15.77 8.78
CA LEU A 47 -1.43 16.24 8.05
C LEU A 47 -2.32 15.06 7.64
N ARG A 48 -1.72 14.01 7.08
CA ARG A 48 -2.39 12.81 6.59
C ARG A 48 -1.39 11.69 6.36
N ILE A 49 -1.71 10.49 6.83
CA ILE A 49 -1.05 9.25 6.41
C ILE A 49 -2.10 8.33 5.77
N VAL A 50 -1.74 7.68 4.67
CA VAL A 50 -2.57 6.67 4.00
C VAL A 50 -1.73 5.45 3.68
N ALA A 51 -2.31 4.26 3.84
CA ALA A 51 -1.73 3.02 3.36
C ALA A 51 -2.46 2.61 2.08
N TYR A 52 -1.72 2.45 0.99
CA TYR A 52 -2.30 1.94 -0.25
C TYR A 52 -2.48 0.42 -0.15
N VAL A 53 -3.70 -0.03 -0.36
CA VAL A 53 -4.04 -1.45 -0.44
C VAL A 53 -4.50 -1.75 -1.86
N SER A 54 -3.73 -2.58 -2.58
CA SER A 54 -4.13 -3.05 -3.91
C SER A 54 -5.08 -4.24 -3.78
N MET A 55 -6.19 -4.23 -4.52
CA MET A 55 -7.09 -5.38 -4.68
C MET A 55 -7.02 -5.85 -6.13
N SER A 56 -6.26 -6.92 -6.38
CA SER A 56 -6.14 -7.53 -7.71
C SER A 56 -6.88 -8.87 -7.74
N PRO A 57 -7.72 -9.15 -8.76
CA PRO A 57 -8.29 -10.47 -8.96
C PRO A 57 -7.20 -11.54 -9.07
N ILE A 58 -7.45 -12.73 -8.50
CA ILE A 58 -6.52 -13.88 -8.58
C ILE A 58 -6.21 -14.25 -10.03
N THR A 59 -7.16 -14.04 -10.94
CA THR A 59 -7.01 -14.28 -12.38
C THR A 59 -5.92 -13.45 -13.04
N PHE A 60 -5.41 -12.39 -12.39
CA PHE A 60 -4.31 -11.56 -12.88
C PHE A 60 -2.93 -12.11 -12.47
N VAL A 61 -2.88 -13.18 -11.68
CA VAL A 61 -1.65 -13.91 -11.40
C VAL A 61 -1.36 -14.80 -12.61
N HIS A 62 -0.38 -14.39 -13.41
CA HIS A 62 0.02 -15.10 -14.63
C HIS A 62 1.37 -15.81 -14.45
N GLY A 63 1.55 -16.93 -15.16
CA GLY A 63 2.84 -17.64 -15.23
C GLY A 63 3.27 -18.40 -13.98
N GLN A 64 2.37 -18.58 -13.00
CA GLN A 64 2.61 -19.36 -11.78
C GLN A 64 1.28 -19.76 -11.13
N THR A 65 1.33 -20.75 -10.24
CA THR A 65 0.20 -21.14 -9.39
C THR A 65 -0.02 -20.14 -8.25
N LEU A 66 -1.21 -20.15 -7.65
CA LEU A 66 -1.53 -19.29 -6.50
C LEU A 66 -0.65 -19.60 -5.28
N ASP A 67 -0.30 -20.86 -5.08
CA ASP A 67 0.54 -21.27 -3.94
C ASP A 67 1.99 -20.84 -4.11
N GLU A 68 2.54 -20.93 -5.32
CA GLU A 68 3.85 -20.35 -5.64
C GLU A 68 3.86 -18.83 -5.42
N PHE A 69 2.80 -18.15 -5.85
CA PHE A 69 2.65 -16.72 -5.62
C PHE A 69 2.65 -16.38 -4.12
N ARG A 70 1.82 -17.07 -3.32
CA ARG A 70 1.75 -16.88 -1.86
C ARG A 70 3.09 -17.17 -1.17
N ARG A 71 3.77 -18.26 -1.56
CA ARG A 71 5.08 -18.61 -1.01
C ARG A 71 6.10 -17.51 -1.24
N LYS A 72 6.21 -17.00 -2.47
CA LYS A 72 7.11 -15.88 -2.81
C LYS A 72 6.77 -14.61 -2.02
N ARG A 73 5.47 -14.31 -1.82
CA ARG A 73 5.04 -13.15 -1.01
C ARG A 73 5.53 -13.23 0.44
N LYS A 74 5.50 -14.41 1.06
CA LYS A 74 6.03 -14.64 2.41
C LYS A 74 7.55 -14.41 2.45
N GLU A 75 8.27 -14.98 1.49
CA GLU A 75 9.72 -14.84 1.34
C GLU A 75 10.16 -13.37 1.20
N ILE A 76 9.40 -12.56 0.47
CA ILE A 76 9.66 -11.12 0.31
C ILE A 76 9.60 -10.37 1.64
N ILE A 77 8.63 -10.71 2.49
CA ILE A 77 8.45 -10.07 3.78
C ILE A 77 9.60 -10.45 4.72
N GLU A 78 9.95 -11.74 4.77
CA GLU A 78 11.06 -12.25 5.58
C GLU A 78 12.40 -11.60 5.19
N ASN A 79 12.60 -11.35 3.89
CA ASN A 79 13.84 -10.80 3.35
C ASN A 79 13.83 -9.27 3.19
N ASN A 80 12.75 -8.59 3.58
CA ASN A 80 12.58 -7.13 3.43
C ASN A 80 12.81 -6.65 1.97
N ILE A 81 12.26 -7.39 1.01
CA ILE A 81 12.42 -7.09 -0.42
C ILE A 81 11.33 -6.10 -0.86
N THR A 82 11.73 -5.01 -1.52
CA THR A 82 10.79 -4.06 -2.13
C THR A 82 10.33 -4.55 -3.49
N LEU A 83 9.06 -4.30 -3.82
CA LEU A 83 8.45 -4.67 -5.09
C LEU A 83 8.13 -3.44 -5.94
N THR A 84 7.78 -3.68 -7.20
CA THR A 84 7.24 -2.67 -8.10
C THR A 84 5.79 -2.32 -7.75
N HIS A 85 5.22 -1.38 -8.51
CA HIS A 85 3.83 -0.97 -8.42
C HIS A 85 2.83 -2.02 -8.95
N TRP A 86 3.31 -3.11 -9.57
CA TRP A 86 2.46 -4.18 -10.09
C TRP A 86 2.28 -5.29 -9.05
N SER A 87 1.14 -5.28 -8.35
CA SER A 87 0.87 -6.20 -7.23
C SER A 87 0.66 -7.67 -7.62
N THR A 88 0.59 -8.01 -8.91
CA THR A 88 0.48 -9.40 -9.36
C THR A 88 1.73 -9.92 -10.05
N GLU A 89 2.73 -9.05 -10.23
CA GLU A 89 4.00 -9.40 -10.87
C GLU A 89 5.11 -9.58 -9.83
N PHE A 90 6.07 -10.45 -10.15
CA PHE A 90 7.32 -10.57 -9.41
C PHE A 90 8.44 -9.88 -10.17
N THR A 91 8.34 -8.56 -10.23
CA THR A 91 9.46 -7.72 -10.64
C THR A 91 10.06 -7.14 -9.37
N VAL A 92 11.25 -7.60 -9.00
CA VAL A 92 12.03 -6.95 -7.95
C VAL A 92 12.54 -5.65 -8.56
N SER A 93 12.25 -4.51 -7.91
CA SER A 93 12.84 -3.26 -8.32
C SER A 93 14.35 -3.36 -8.04
N TYR A 94 15.17 -3.36 -9.10
CA TYR A 94 16.63 -3.33 -8.99
C TYR A 94 17.07 -1.95 -8.49
N GLY A 95 16.85 -1.68 -7.22
CA GLY A 95 17.57 -0.67 -6.45
C GLY A 95 18.39 -1.44 -5.41
N ASN A 96 19.70 -1.25 -5.41
CA ASN A 96 20.62 -1.80 -4.40
C ASN A 96 20.31 -1.16 -3.03
N HIS A 97 19.21 -1.56 -2.40
CA HIS A 97 18.82 -1.16 -1.06
C HIS A 97 19.17 -2.25 -0.05
N THR A 98 20.34 -2.89 -0.22
CA THR A 98 20.88 -3.85 0.76
C THR A 98 21.14 -3.23 2.13
N ASP A 99 21.19 -1.89 2.19
CA ASP A 99 21.56 -1.12 3.37
C ASP A 99 20.35 -0.58 4.15
N LEU A 100 19.12 -0.85 3.71
CA LEU A 100 17.96 -0.51 4.51
C LEU A 100 17.88 -1.42 5.74
N PRO A 101 17.57 -0.88 6.93
CA PRO A 101 17.41 -1.69 8.12
C PRO A 101 16.30 -2.71 7.88
N LYS A 102 16.67 -3.98 7.86
CA LYS A 102 15.73 -5.09 7.83
C LYS A 102 14.85 -4.98 9.06
N VAL A 103 13.53 -4.94 8.89
CA VAL A 103 12.60 -5.04 10.01
C VAL A 103 12.68 -6.48 10.52
N PRO A 104 13.20 -6.70 11.73
CA PRO A 104 13.33 -8.05 12.27
C PRO A 104 11.95 -8.68 12.48
N MET A 105 11.80 -9.98 12.17
CA MET A 105 10.50 -10.66 12.26
C MET A 105 9.91 -10.71 13.68
N ASP A 106 10.75 -10.56 14.71
CA ASP A 106 10.36 -10.42 16.12
C ASP A 106 9.67 -9.09 16.43
N LYS A 107 9.80 -8.06 15.56
CA LYS A 107 9.06 -6.79 15.71
C LYS A 107 7.59 -6.91 15.36
N PHE A 108 7.18 -7.92 14.60
CA PHE A 108 5.77 -8.14 14.31
C PHE A 108 5.06 -8.79 15.49
N ASN A 109 3.92 -8.21 15.87
CA ASN A 109 3.04 -8.82 16.86
C ASN A 109 2.32 -10.06 16.28
N ALA A 110 1.63 -10.82 17.14
CA ALA A 110 0.98 -12.06 16.74
C ALA A 110 -0.08 -11.84 15.65
N TYR A 111 -0.82 -10.73 15.71
CA TYR A 111 -1.84 -10.39 14.72
C TYR A 111 -1.23 -10.10 13.34
N GLN A 112 -0.14 -9.32 13.29
CA GLN A 112 0.56 -9.04 12.03
C GLN A 112 1.14 -10.31 11.42
N LYS A 113 1.70 -11.21 12.24
CA LYS A 113 2.19 -12.52 11.78
C LYS A 113 1.05 -13.36 11.22
N ALA A 114 -0.11 -13.39 11.87
CA ALA A 114 -1.29 -14.09 11.36
C ALA A 114 -1.77 -13.53 10.01
N LEU A 115 -1.74 -12.21 9.81
CA LEU A 115 -2.07 -11.60 8.52
C LEU A 115 -1.11 -11.99 7.40
N ILE A 116 0.18 -12.18 7.71
CA ILE A 116 1.22 -12.51 6.73
C ILE A 116 1.24 -14.00 6.40
N PHE A 117 1.24 -14.84 7.43
CA PHE A 117 1.50 -16.27 7.29
C PHE A 117 0.22 -17.11 7.29
N GLY A 118 -0.91 -16.51 7.66
CA GLY A 118 -2.16 -17.19 8.00
C GLY A 118 -2.24 -17.46 9.50
N THR A 119 -3.46 -17.63 10.02
CA THR A 119 -3.67 -18.38 11.26
C THR A 119 -3.27 -19.82 10.98
N SER A 120 -2.47 -20.43 11.86
CA SER A 120 -2.23 -21.88 11.81
C SER A 120 -3.53 -22.58 12.17
N ASP A 121 -4.46 -22.66 11.22
CA ASP A 121 -5.64 -23.49 11.34
C ASP A 121 -5.24 -24.90 10.93
N GLU A 122 -5.28 -25.82 11.90
CA GLU A 122 -4.95 -27.24 11.80
C GLU A 122 -5.88 -28.04 10.85
N ASN A 123 -6.54 -27.43 9.86
CA ASN A 123 -7.62 -28.06 9.08
C ASN A 123 -7.52 -27.86 7.55
N ASP A 124 -6.32 -27.92 6.98
CA ASP A 124 -6.14 -28.24 5.55
C ASP A 124 -5.34 -29.55 5.42
N LYS A 125 -5.98 -30.65 5.85
CA LYS A 125 -5.62 -32.03 5.46
C LYS A 125 -6.68 -32.61 4.56
#